data_AF-A0A352BFZ2-F1
#
_entry.id   AF-A0A352BFZ2-F1
#
_cell.length_a   1.000
_cell.length_b   1.000
_cell.length_c   1.000
_cell.angle_alpha   90.00
_cell.angle_beta   90.00
_cell.angle_gamma   90.00
#
_symmetry.space_group_name_H-M   'P 1'
#
loop_
_entity.id
_entity.type
_entity.pdbx_description
1 polymer ?
#
loop_
_entity_poly.entity_id
_entity_poly.type
_entity_poly.pdbx_seq_one_letter_code
_entity_poly.pdbx_strand_id
1 'polypeptide(L)'
;RNFSSWIDVSFNGENKTEDIDTLIDSIKKQMQKVTKEYLVKNINANVKAERNFFVRIMPLFIKNLALSLSYRMFGENAYTTVLTNLGVVNAPKEFDNLVERYDCLLCKSLINSINIGVATFGNKLSITFTSCIKEKSIERDFCRYLSSLGLDVKIYTNIK
;
A
#
# COMPACT_ATOMS: atom_id res chain seq x y z
N ARG A 1 -17.17 -10.04 2.01
CA ARG A 1 -16.03 -10.76 1.39
C ARG A 1 -15.04 -9.69 0.97
N ASN A 2 -13.85 -9.66 1.58
CA ASN A 2 -12.92 -8.55 1.41
C ASN A 2 -12.02 -8.84 0.20
N PHE A 3 -12.14 -8.04 -0.85
CA PHE A 3 -11.22 -8.08 -1.98
C PHE A 3 -10.28 -6.88 -1.86
N SER A 4 -8.99 -7.16 -1.81
CA SER A 4 -7.94 -6.14 -1.94
C SER A 4 -7.22 -6.38 -3.26
N SER A 5 -6.97 -5.30 -4.01
CA SER A 5 -6.09 -5.32 -5.17
C SER A 5 -4.88 -4.46 -4.87
N TRP A 6 -3.77 -4.79 -5.52
CA TRP A 6 -2.57 -3.97 -5.54
C TRP A 6 -2.28 -3.60 -6.99
N ILE A 7 -1.48 -2.55 -7.17
CA ILE A 7 -0.97 -2.09 -8.46
C ILE A 7 0.50 -1.75 -8.25
N ASP A 8 1.33 -2.17 -9.20
CA ASP A 8 2.71 -1.73 -9.28
C ASP A 8 2.78 -0.33 -9.84
N VAL A 9 3.37 0.56 -9.04
CA VAL A 9 3.75 1.91 -9.46
C VAL A 9 5.26 1.98 -9.41
N SER A 10 5.86 2.25 -10.56
CA SER A 10 7.32 2.28 -10.72
C SER A 10 7.78 3.66 -11.15
N PHE A 11 8.94 4.06 -10.63
CA PHE A 11 9.64 5.28 -11.01
C PHE A 11 11.12 4.95 -11.24
N ASN A 12 11.72 5.48 -12.30
CA ASN A 12 13.15 5.33 -12.54
C ASN A 12 13.93 6.46 -11.85
N GLY A 13 14.54 6.15 -10.71
CA GLY A 13 15.33 7.10 -9.92
C GLY A 13 16.71 7.46 -10.48
N GLU A 14 17.12 6.90 -11.62
CA GLU A 14 18.41 7.25 -12.26
C GLU A 14 18.39 8.69 -12.80
N ASN A 15 17.23 9.18 -13.24
CA ASN A 15 17.03 10.56 -13.65
C ASN A 15 16.72 11.46 -12.44
N LYS A 16 17.78 11.79 -11.67
CA LYS A 16 17.71 12.59 -10.43
C LYS A 16 17.16 14.04 -10.59
N THR A 17 16.73 14.42 -11.79
CA THR A 17 16.34 15.79 -12.15
C THR A 17 14.85 15.95 -12.46
N GLU A 18 14.03 14.92 -12.26
CA GLU A 18 12.59 15.06 -12.49
C GLU A 18 11.92 15.85 -11.36
N ASP A 19 11.21 16.90 -11.76
CA ASP A 19 10.39 17.73 -10.87
C ASP A 19 9.22 16.93 -10.26
N ILE A 20 8.79 17.30 -9.06
CA ILE A 20 7.75 16.57 -8.32
C ILE A 20 6.41 16.53 -9.06
N ASP A 21 6.07 17.59 -9.79
CA ASP A 21 4.82 17.65 -10.55
C ASP A 21 4.85 16.66 -11.73
N THR A 22 6.01 16.49 -12.35
CA THR A 22 6.22 15.48 -13.41
C THR A 22 6.08 14.06 -12.85
N LEU A 23 6.62 13.82 -11.66
CA LEU A 23 6.46 12.53 -10.97
C LEU A 23 4.99 12.24 -10.64
N ILE A 24 4.27 13.23 -10.11
CA ILE A 24 2.84 13.12 -9.80
C ILE A 24 2.06 12.76 -11.06
N ASP A 25 2.32 13.42 -12.19
CA ASP A 25 1.62 13.15 -13.43
C ASP A 25 1.97 11.78 -14.03
N SER A 26 3.20 11.31 -13.88
CA SER A 26 3.59 9.94 -14.21
C SER A 26 2.82 8.91 -13.38
N ILE A 27 2.74 9.11 -12.05
CA ILE A 27 1.99 8.24 -11.15
C ILE A 27 0.49 8.25 -11.49
N LYS A 28 -0.11 9.42 -11.74
CA LYS A 28 -1.52 9.54 -12.17
C LYS A 28 -1.78 8.72 -13.43
N LYS A 29 -0.91 8.81 -14.44
CA LYS A 29 -1.03 8.01 -15.68
C LYS A 29 -0.94 6.51 -15.41
N GLN A 30 -0.05 6.07 -14.52
CA GLN A 30 0.03 4.66 -14.12
C GLN A 30 -1.26 4.20 -13.41
N MET A 31 -1.82 5.04 -12.54
CA MET A 31 -3.05 4.77 -11.80
C MET A 31 -4.31 4.75 -12.68
N GLN A 32 -4.32 5.42 -13.84
CA GLN A 32 -5.45 5.36 -14.79
C GLN A 32 -5.74 3.94 -15.30
N LYS A 33 -4.76 3.02 -15.21
CA LYS A 33 -4.96 1.60 -15.55
C LYS A 33 -5.92 0.89 -14.60
N VAL A 34 -6.16 1.43 -13.40
CA VAL A 34 -7.05 0.87 -12.40
C VAL A 34 -8.51 1.19 -12.77
N THR A 35 -9.05 0.44 -13.72
CA THR A 35 -10.47 0.52 -14.10
C THR A 35 -11.29 -0.60 -13.45
N LYS A 36 -12.62 -0.48 -13.50
CA LYS A 36 -13.52 -1.54 -13.03
C LYS A 36 -13.25 -2.85 -13.76
N GLU A 37 -13.01 -2.80 -15.07
CA GLU A 37 -12.72 -3.95 -15.91
C GLU A 37 -11.39 -4.61 -15.51
N TYR A 38 -10.37 -3.80 -15.22
CA TYR A 38 -9.08 -4.28 -14.72
C TYR A 38 -9.25 -5.02 -13.38
N LEU A 39 -9.97 -4.43 -12.43
CA LEU A 39 -10.21 -5.04 -11.12
C LEU A 39 -11.02 -6.33 -11.23
N VAL A 40 -12.10 -6.32 -12.02
CA VAL A 40 -12.93 -7.52 -12.27
C VAL A 40 -12.10 -8.62 -12.93
N LYS A 41 -11.22 -8.28 -13.87
CA LYS A 41 -10.31 -9.24 -14.50
C LYS A 41 -9.38 -9.89 -13.49
N ASN A 42 -8.80 -9.11 -12.57
CA ASN A 42 -7.94 -9.63 -11.51
C ASN A 42 -8.70 -10.54 -10.54
N ILE A 43 -9.90 -10.14 -10.12
CA ILE A 43 -10.77 -10.98 -9.27
C ILE A 43 -11.09 -12.30 -9.97
N ASN A 44 -11.49 -12.23 -11.25
CA ASN A 44 -11.82 -13.41 -12.05
C ASN A 44 -10.61 -14.34 -12.24
N ALA A 45 -9.41 -13.79 -12.44
CA ALA A 45 -8.18 -14.58 -12.55
C ALA A 45 -7.89 -15.35 -11.26
N ASN A 46 -8.02 -14.69 -10.09
CA ASN A 46 -7.84 -15.32 -8.78
C ASN A 46 -8.88 -16.43 -8.53
N VAL A 47 -10.15 -16.16 -8.83
CA VAL A 47 -11.23 -17.17 -8.71
C VAL A 47 -11.02 -18.34 -9.67
N LYS A 48 -10.54 -18.09 -10.90
CA LYS A 48 -10.24 -19.14 -11.87
C LYS A 48 -9.07 -20.02 -11.40
N ALA A 49 -8.03 -19.42 -10.82
CA ALA A 49 -6.90 -20.16 -10.25
C ALA A 49 -7.35 -21.05 -9.08
N GLU A 50 -8.20 -20.53 -8.18
CA GLU A 50 -8.77 -21.30 -7.06
C GLU A 50 -9.67 -22.45 -7.54
N ARG A 51 -10.48 -22.21 -8.57
CA ARG A 51 -11.41 -23.22 -9.14
C ARG A 51 -10.72 -24.25 -10.04
N ASN A 52 -9.45 -24.06 -10.40
CA ASN A 52 -8.76 -24.99 -11.29
C ASN A 52 -8.60 -26.36 -10.60
N PHE A 53 -9.15 -27.41 -11.22
CA PHE A 53 -9.15 -28.77 -10.69
C PHE A 53 -7.75 -29.27 -10.35
N PHE A 54 -6.76 -29.04 -11.23
CA PHE A 54 -5.38 -29.46 -11.01
C PHE A 54 -4.75 -28.79 -9.78
N VAL A 55 -5.01 -27.49 -9.57
CA VAL A 55 -4.53 -26.75 -8.40
C VAL A 55 -5.22 -27.24 -7.11
N ARG A 56 -6.47 -27.69 -7.22
CA ARG A 56 -7.26 -28.20 -6.09
C ARG A 56 -6.80 -29.59 -5.63
N ILE A 57 -6.46 -30.49 -6.56
CA ILE A 57 -6.01 -31.84 -6.24
C ILE A 57 -4.50 -31.96 -5.97
N MET A 58 -3.73 -30.92 -6.28
CA MET A 58 -2.27 -30.94 -6.14
C MET A 58 -1.85 -31.23 -4.69
N PRO A 59 -0.94 -32.21 -4.47
CA PRO A 59 -0.37 -32.48 -3.15
C PRO A 59 0.24 -31.24 -2.50
N LEU A 60 0.11 -31.14 -1.17
CA LEU A 60 0.53 -29.96 -0.41
C LEU A 60 2.02 -29.62 -0.60
N PHE A 61 2.91 -30.61 -0.70
CA PHE A 61 4.34 -30.34 -0.85
C PHE A 61 4.67 -29.62 -2.18
N ILE A 62 3.99 -29.98 -3.27
CA ILE A 62 4.15 -29.31 -4.57
C ILE A 62 3.57 -27.90 -4.50
N LYS A 63 2.39 -27.75 -3.90
CA LYS A 63 1.75 -26.45 -3.70
C LYS A 63 2.66 -25.50 -2.91
N ASN A 64 3.23 -25.97 -1.82
CA ASN A 64 4.13 -25.20 -0.98
C ASN A 64 5.41 -24.81 -1.73
N LEU A 65 5.99 -25.73 -2.50
CA LEU A 65 7.17 -25.43 -3.32
C LEU A 65 6.84 -24.39 -4.40
N ALA A 66 5.75 -24.56 -5.13
CA ALA A 66 5.33 -23.62 -6.16
C ALA A 66 5.07 -22.23 -5.58
N LEU A 67 4.32 -22.13 -4.48
CA LEU A 67 4.02 -20.86 -3.81
C LEU A 67 5.28 -20.18 -3.27
N SER A 68 6.19 -20.92 -2.63
CA SER A 68 7.43 -20.36 -2.10
C SER A 68 8.36 -19.86 -3.20
N LEU A 69 8.46 -20.58 -4.32
CA LEU A 69 9.20 -20.12 -5.51
C LEU A 69 8.57 -18.87 -6.11
N SER A 70 7.25 -18.86 -6.31
CA SER A 70 6.53 -17.69 -6.81
C SER A 70 6.73 -16.48 -5.90
N TYR A 71 6.65 -16.67 -4.58
CA TYR A 71 6.89 -15.59 -3.62
C TYR A 71 8.33 -15.07 -3.67
N ARG A 72 9.32 -15.95 -3.82
CA ARG A 72 10.72 -15.52 -3.90
C ARG A 72 11.02 -14.73 -5.18
N MET A 73 10.40 -15.11 -6.30
CA MET A 73 10.60 -14.49 -7.61
C MET A 73 9.81 -13.20 -7.80
N PHE A 74 8.55 -13.16 -7.34
CA PHE A 74 7.59 -12.11 -7.66
C PHE A 74 6.96 -11.46 -6.42
N GLY A 75 7.35 -11.90 -5.21
CA GLY A 75 6.89 -11.31 -3.97
C GLY A 75 7.70 -10.07 -3.60
N GLU A 76 8.25 -10.07 -2.40
CA GLU A 76 8.79 -8.85 -1.78
C GLU A 76 10.02 -8.24 -2.45
N ASN A 77 10.76 -9.01 -3.26
CA ASN A 77 11.91 -8.49 -3.99
C ASN A 77 11.53 -7.62 -5.21
N ALA A 78 10.25 -7.61 -5.59
CA ALA A 78 9.78 -6.90 -6.78
C ALA A 78 9.45 -5.42 -6.53
N TYR A 79 9.37 -5.01 -5.27
CA TYR A 79 8.99 -3.66 -4.87
C TYR A 79 9.81 -3.20 -3.66
N THR A 80 9.82 -1.89 -3.41
CA THR A 80 10.64 -1.26 -2.35
C THR A 80 9.84 -0.89 -1.10
N THR A 81 8.54 -0.66 -1.27
CA THR A 81 7.62 -0.26 -0.21
C THR A 81 6.18 -0.62 -0.60
N VAL A 82 5.30 -0.72 0.39
CA VAL A 82 3.86 -0.88 0.18
C VAL A 82 3.15 0.37 0.68
N LEU A 83 2.26 0.92 -0.15
CA LEU A 83 1.27 1.90 0.27
C LEU A 83 -0.11 1.25 0.19
N THR A 84 -0.78 1.08 1.34
CA THR A 84 -2.18 0.68 1.38
C THR A 84 -3.07 1.88 1.66
N ASN A 85 -4.22 1.96 0.99
CA ASN A 85 -5.17 3.02 1.18
C ASN A 85 -6.57 2.45 1.38
N LEU A 86 -7.14 2.68 2.57
CA LEU A 86 -8.52 2.28 2.91
C LEU A 86 -9.57 3.21 2.30
N GLY A 87 -9.15 4.37 1.80
CA GLY A 87 -10.04 5.42 1.32
C GLY A 87 -10.75 6.12 2.48
N VAL A 88 -11.96 6.60 2.20
CA VAL A 88 -12.81 7.25 3.19
C VAL A 88 -13.50 6.17 4.04
N VAL A 89 -13.10 6.11 5.31
CA VAL A 89 -13.70 5.25 6.33
C VAL A 89 -14.80 6.04 7.03
N ASN A 90 -15.93 5.39 7.31
CA ASN A 90 -17.02 5.98 8.08
C ASN A 90 -17.22 5.17 9.37
N ALA A 91 -17.41 5.86 10.49
CA ALA A 91 -17.80 5.24 11.73
C ALA A 91 -19.30 4.91 11.68
N PRO A 92 -19.78 3.94 12.49
CA PRO A 92 -21.21 3.83 12.76
C PRO A 92 -21.73 5.15 13.35
N LYS A 93 -22.98 5.50 13.06
CA LYS A 93 -23.54 6.84 13.39
C LYS A 93 -23.45 7.17 14.88
N GLU A 94 -23.55 6.14 15.72
CA GLU A 94 -23.49 6.23 17.17
C GLU A 94 -22.10 6.64 17.69
N PHE A 95 -21.05 6.38 16.90
CA PHE A 95 -19.65 6.63 17.27
C PHE A 95 -19.00 7.78 16.48
N ASP A 96 -19.72 8.40 15.55
CA ASP A 96 -19.15 9.40 14.63
C ASP A 96 -18.51 10.58 15.37
N ASN A 97 -19.13 11.01 16.48
CA ASN A 97 -18.61 12.09 17.35
C ASN A 97 -17.58 11.62 18.39
N LEU A 98 -17.32 10.31 18.48
CA LEU A 98 -16.41 9.70 19.46
C LEU A 98 -15.08 9.26 18.82
N VAL A 99 -15.07 9.05 17.51
CA VAL A 99 -13.87 8.67 16.76
C VAL A 99 -13.12 9.91 16.31
N GLU A 100 -11.85 10.02 16.69
CA GLU A 100 -11.03 11.16 16.25
C GLU A 100 -10.43 10.95 14.85
N ARG A 101 -9.99 9.72 14.57
CA ARG A 101 -9.36 9.27 13.31
C ARG A 101 -9.30 7.74 13.25
N TYR A 102 -9.00 7.22 12.06
CA TYR A 102 -8.61 5.83 11.86
C TYR A 102 -7.15 5.78 11.40
N ASP A 103 -6.36 4.89 12.00
CA ASP A 103 -4.98 4.63 11.61
C ASP A 103 -4.88 3.23 10.99
N CYS A 104 -4.19 3.11 9.86
CA CYS A 104 -3.98 1.83 9.17
C CYS A 104 -2.53 1.37 9.38
N LEU A 105 -2.34 0.35 10.20
CA LEU A 105 -1.02 -0.21 10.48
C LEU A 105 -0.78 -1.44 9.61
N LEU A 106 0.27 -1.38 8.79
CA LEU A 106 0.77 -2.53 8.04
C LEU A 106 1.87 -3.23 8.83
N CYS A 107 1.84 -4.56 8.88
CA CYS A 107 2.98 -5.31 9.35
C CYS A 107 4.20 -5.02 8.48
N LYS A 108 5.35 -4.85 9.12
CA LYS A 108 6.63 -4.75 8.45
C LYS A 108 7.04 -6.11 7.86
N SER A 109 7.66 -6.09 6.71
CA SER A 109 8.33 -7.25 6.14
C SER A 109 9.81 -7.25 6.55
N LEU A 110 10.46 -8.41 6.48
CA LEU A 110 11.92 -8.52 6.61
C LEU A 110 12.66 -7.91 5.40
N ILE A 111 12.02 -7.88 4.23
CA ILE A 111 12.60 -7.39 2.98
C ILE A 111 12.20 -5.93 2.77
N ASN A 112 10.91 -5.61 2.91
CA ASN A 112 10.41 -4.25 2.76
C ASN A 112 10.45 -3.51 4.11
N SER A 113 11.44 -2.63 4.21
CA SER A 113 11.80 -1.98 5.47
C SER A 113 10.88 -0.83 5.88
N ILE A 114 10.05 -0.32 4.97
CA ILE A 114 9.04 0.72 5.22
C ILE A 114 7.73 0.32 4.53
N ASN A 115 6.64 0.35 5.29
CA ASN A 115 5.27 0.21 4.80
C ASN A 115 4.43 1.40 5.26
N ILE A 116 3.49 1.82 4.41
CA ILE A 116 2.69 3.03 4.58
C ILE A 116 1.21 2.65 4.53
N GLY A 117 0.46 3.01 5.56
CA GLY A 117 -0.99 2.89 5.58
C GLY A 117 -1.68 4.25 5.55
N VAL A 118 -2.74 4.34 4.76
CA VAL A 118 -3.52 5.56 4.55
C VAL A 118 -4.98 5.29 4.86
N ALA A 119 -5.59 6.20 5.61
CA ALA A 119 -7.02 6.20 5.88
C ALA A 119 -7.52 7.64 6.02
N THR A 120 -8.71 7.91 5.51
CA THR A 120 -9.37 9.22 5.64
C THR A 120 -10.60 9.07 6.52
N PHE A 121 -10.77 9.94 7.50
CA PHE A 121 -11.96 10.03 8.35
C PHE A 121 -12.40 11.49 8.48
N GLY A 122 -13.62 11.81 8.06
CA GLY A 122 -14.10 13.18 7.97
C GLY A 122 -13.14 14.04 7.13
N ASN A 123 -12.59 15.10 7.73
CA ASN A 123 -11.61 16.00 7.08
C ASN A 123 -10.15 15.71 7.49
N LYS A 124 -9.87 14.51 8.02
CA LYS A 124 -8.52 14.13 8.48
C LYS A 124 -7.99 12.97 7.64
N LEU A 125 -6.81 13.17 7.06
CA LEU A 125 -6.02 12.12 6.39
C LEU A 125 -4.97 11.60 7.39
N SER A 126 -5.06 10.33 7.75
CA SER A 126 -4.02 9.65 8.52
C SER A 126 -3.06 8.92 7.58
N ILE A 127 -1.76 9.14 7.77
CA ILE A 127 -0.68 8.45 7.08
C ILE A 127 0.23 7.83 8.14
N THR A 128 0.26 6.50 8.18
CA THR A 128 1.00 5.74 9.17
C THR A 128 2.20 5.08 8.51
N PHE A 129 3.40 5.41 8.99
CA PHE A 129 4.65 4.74 8.59
C PHE A 129 4.97 3.62 9.59
N THR A 130 5.17 2.40 9.08
CA THR A 130 5.71 1.28 9.86
C THR A 130 7.05 0.88 9.28
N SER A 131 8.12 0.98 10.06
CA SER A 131 9.49 0.84 9.55
C SER A 131 10.40 0.04 10.50
N CYS A 132 11.29 -0.78 9.93
CA CYS A 132 12.41 -1.41 10.66
C CYS A 132 13.68 -0.55 10.66
N ILE A 133 13.71 0.53 9.88
CA ILE A 133 14.88 1.40 9.73
C ILE A 133 14.99 2.29 10.97
N LYS A 134 16.21 2.42 11.48
CA LYS A 134 16.49 3.26 12.66
C LYS A 134 16.43 4.74 12.29
N GLU A 135 16.99 5.09 11.15
CA GLU A 135 16.95 6.41 10.55
C GLU A 135 15.51 6.82 10.21
N LYS A 136 15.16 8.07 10.51
CA LYS A 136 13.83 8.64 10.27
C LYS A 136 13.85 9.80 9.28
N SER A 137 14.81 9.80 8.36
CA SER A 137 14.94 10.85 7.33
C SER A 137 13.70 10.88 6.44
N ILE A 138 13.24 9.72 5.97
CA ILE A 138 12.11 9.62 5.03
C ILE A 138 10.84 10.20 5.66
N GLU A 139 10.46 9.75 6.85
CA GLU A 139 9.25 10.21 7.54
C GLU A 139 9.32 11.72 7.86
N ARG A 140 10.50 12.19 8.26
CA ARG A 140 10.75 13.61 8.57
C ARG A 140 10.68 14.49 7.33
N ASP A 141 11.33 14.10 6.24
CA ASP A 141 11.38 14.87 5.01
C ASP A 141 10.00 14.90 4.36
N PHE A 142 9.25 13.79 4.43
CA PHE A 142 7.85 13.74 4.05
C PHE A 142 6.99 14.75 4.84
N CYS A 143 7.06 14.75 6.17
CA CYS A 143 6.28 15.68 6.99
C CYS A 143 6.68 17.14 6.74
N ARG A 144 7.98 17.42 6.60
CA ARG A 144 8.49 18.76 6.25
C ARG A 144 7.97 19.23 4.91
N TYR A 145 7.95 18.36 3.91
CA TYR A 145 7.41 18.68 2.60
C TYR A 145 5.92 19.04 2.71
N LEU A 146 5.10 18.24 3.40
CA LEU A 146 3.68 18.54 3.60
C LEU A 146 3.46 19.88 4.34
N SER A 147 4.24 20.15 5.40
CA SER A 147 4.17 21.44 6.10
C SER A 147 4.61 22.61 5.22
N SER A 148 5.58 22.42 4.33
CA SER A 148 6.01 23.45 3.38
C SER A 148 4.93 23.82 2.35
N LEU A 149 3.99 22.91 2.09
CA LEU A 149 2.80 23.15 1.27
C LEU A 149 1.68 23.89 2.04
N GLY A 150 1.90 24.23 3.32
CA GLY A 150 0.93 24.93 4.17
C GLY A 150 -0.15 24.05 4.81
N LEU A 151 0.04 22.72 4.82
CA LEU A 151 -0.89 21.78 5.46
C LEU A 151 -0.69 21.75 6.99
N ASP A 152 -1.79 21.65 7.74
CA ASP A 152 -1.76 21.38 9.20
C ASP A 152 -1.36 19.92 9.45
N VAL A 153 -0.09 19.70 9.81
CA VAL A 153 0.49 18.37 10.04
C VAL A 153 0.67 18.12 11.53
N LYS A 154 0.05 17.05 12.03
CA LYS A 154 0.23 16.54 13.39
C LYS A 154 0.98 15.22 13.36
N ILE A 155 2.07 15.13 14.12
CA ILE A 155 2.92 13.94 14.17
C ILE A 155 2.67 13.20 15.48
N TYR A 156 2.32 11.91 15.36
CA TYR A 156 2.22 10.98 16.48
C TYR A 156 3.29 9.91 16.30
N THR A 157 4.09 9.68 17.34
CA THR A 157 5.17 8.70 17.30
C THR A 157 5.24 7.92 18.60
N ASN A 158 5.55 6.64 18.52
CA ASN A 158 5.87 5.77 19.65
C ASN A 158 7.38 5.64 19.87
N ILE A 159 8.18 6.32 19.06
CA ILE A 159 9.63 6.38 19.18
C ILE A 159 9.95 7.36 20.31
N LYS A 160 10.67 6.88 21.32
CA LYS A 160 11.20 7.71 22.41
C LYS A 160 12.42 8.50 21.96
#